data_AF-A0A421JAM6-F1
#
_entry.id   AF-A0A421JAM6-F1
#
_cell.length_a   1.000
_cell.length_b   1.000
_cell.length_c   1.000
_cell.angle_alpha   90.00
_cell.angle_beta   90.00
_cell.angle_gamma   90.00
#
_symmetry.space_group_name_H-M   'P 1'
#
loop_
_entity.id
_entity.type
_entity.pdbx_description
1 polymer ?
#
loop_
_entity_poly.entity_id
_entity_poly.type
_entity_poly.pdbx_seq_one_letter_code
_entity_poly.pdbx_strand_id
1 'polypeptide(L)'
;MSQNDMHQVDADTQLDLLPMVTGHRHHQDGNDEREIGQKDDYSHLYMKAHLPKTIQYVPPLNFSLVEDGIYRSGFPMPINYPFLERLELKTIIYLGDLGQEKKEKKEKKDKKEKEKDKDKEKDKDKDKNTTLEVLANYKQWIDSTDITFHHLMMESSQEPFLNQDRIKQAQESLTTALQLMLDRNNFPMLIHSNKGKHRIGVLVGLMRKILQGWCMSGIFEEYEKFAMGKSEIDLEFIELWQPELWVDDQWRPDFVRC
;
A
#
# COMPACT_ATOMS: atom_id res chain seq x y z
N MET A 1 -15.66 54.56 25.82
CA MET A 1 -14.90 54.45 24.56
C MET A 1 -15.10 53.05 24.03
N SER A 2 -15.37 52.96 22.73
CA SER A 2 -15.97 51.84 22.01
C SER A 2 -15.23 50.50 22.14
N GLN A 3 -15.98 49.42 22.33
CA GLN A 3 -15.61 48.07 21.89
C GLN A 3 -16.87 47.35 21.35
N ASN A 4 -16.88 47.17 20.02
CA ASN A 4 -17.39 46.05 19.21
C ASN A 4 -17.30 44.68 19.92
N ASP A 5 -18.01 43.60 19.56
CA ASP A 5 -19.03 43.26 18.57
C ASP A 5 -19.63 41.93 19.08
N MET A 6 -20.95 41.79 19.03
CA MET A 6 -21.64 40.52 19.22
C MET A 6 -22.78 40.46 18.21
N HIS A 7 -22.95 39.29 17.58
CA HIS A 7 -23.89 38.90 16.51
C HIS A 7 -23.18 38.70 15.16
N GLN A 8 -23.44 37.68 14.36
CA GLN A 8 -24.28 36.48 14.46
C GLN A 8 -23.91 35.59 13.26
N VAL A 9 -24.29 34.33 13.34
CA VAL A 9 -24.14 33.30 12.31
C VAL A 9 -25.02 33.67 11.11
N ASP A 10 -24.46 33.71 9.89
CA ASP A 10 -25.25 33.73 8.67
C ASP A 10 -24.80 32.60 7.74
N ALA A 11 -25.72 31.66 7.54
CA ALA A 11 -25.80 30.81 6.38
C ALA A 11 -26.32 31.66 5.22
N ASP A 12 -25.76 31.52 4.02
CA ASP A 12 -26.48 31.63 2.74
C ASP A 12 -25.49 31.44 1.58
N THR A 13 -25.23 30.18 1.23
CA THR A 13 -24.79 29.86 -0.14
C THR A 13 -26.06 29.72 -0.98
N GLN A 14 -26.57 30.85 -1.43
CA GLN A 14 -27.66 30.90 -2.41
C GLN A 14 -27.14 30.30 -3.73
N LEU A 15 -27.50 29.04 -4.01
CA LEU A 15 -27.41 28.47 -5.34
C LEU A 15 -28.50 29.13 -6.19
N ASP A 16 -28.13 30.16 -6.95
CA ASP A 16 -29.01 30.72 -7.97
C ASP A 16 -29.23 29.66 -9.07
N LEU A 17 -30.47 29.19 -9.15
CA LEU A 17 -30.97 28.29 -10.18
C LEU A 17 -30.92 29.01 -11.54
N LEU A 18 -30.19 28.42 -12.50
CA LEU A 18 -30.21 28.86 -13.89
C LEU A 18 -31.60 28.65 -14.52
N PRO A 19 -32.08 29.56 -15.40
CA PRO A 19 -33.38 29.41 -16.04
C PRO A 19 -33.37 28.21 -17.00
N MET A 20 -34.31 27.28 -16.79
CA MET A 20 -34.58 26.19 -17.74
C MET A 20 -35.10 26.78 -19.05
N VAL A 21 -34.35 26.61 -20.14
CA VAL A 21 -34.84 26.87 -21.49
C VAL A 21 -35.83 25.77 -21.86
N THR A 22 -37.12 26.07 -21.78
CA THR A 22 -38.21 25.19 -22.25
C THR A 22 -38.26 25.20 -23.78
N GLY A 23 -37.71 24.17 -24.42
CA GLY A 23 -37.87 23.92 -25.85
C GLY A 23 -39.07 23.01 -26.13
N HIS A 24 -40.27 23.57 -26.30
CA HIS A 24 -41.37 22.88 -27.00
C HIS A 24 -41.13 22.96 -28.51
N ARG A 25 -41.14 21.82 -29.21
CA ARG A 25 -41.17 21.76 -30.68
C ARG A 25 -42.44 21.07 -31.16
N HIS A 26 -43.37 21.85 -31.68
CA HIS A 26 -44.37 21.40 -32.66
C HIS A 26 -43.82 21.65 -34.08
N HIS A 27 -44.15 20.73 -34.99
CA HIS A 27 -43.89 20.80 -36.43
C HIS A 27 -44.52 22.05 -37.08
N GLN A 28 -43.76 22.76 -37.95
CA GLN A 28 -44.17 23.07 -39.33
C GLN A 28 -43.03 23.73 -40.14
N ASP A 29 -43.08 23.49 -41.45
CA ASP A 29 -42.16 23.87 -42.51
C ASP A 29 -41.96 25.39 -42.71
N GLY A 30 -40.81 25.77 -43.28
CA GLY A 30 -40.64 27.07 -43.94
C GLY A 30 -39.20 27.60 -43.94
N ASN A 31 -38.62 27.70 -45.14
CA ASN A 31 -37.39 28.44 -45.44
C ASN A 31 -37.41 29.86 -44.84
N ASP A 32 -36.32 30.25 -44.17
CA ASP A 32 -35.86 31.64 -44.13
C ASP A 32 -34.41 31.68 -43.65
N GLU A 33 -33.50 31.98 -44.57
CA GLU A 33 -32.13 32.41 -44.25
C GLU A 33 -32.21 33.77 -43.55
N ARG A 34 -31.93 33.81 -42.24
CA ARG A 34 -31.70 35.08 -41.53
C ARG A 34 -30.41 35.02 -40.70
N GLU A 35 -29.59 36.02 -41.01
CA GLU A 35 -28.29 36.48 -40.51
C GLU A 35 -27.77 35.91 -39.19
N ILE A 36 -26.49 35.51 -39.23
CA ILE A 36 -25.66 35.08 -38.11
C ILE A 36 -25.52 36.25 -37.13
N GLY A 37 -26.29 36.22 -36.04
CA GLY A 37 -26.08 37.08 -34.88
C GLY A 37 -24.71 36.83 -34.24
N GLN A 38 -24.03 37.92 -33.90
CA GLN A 38 -22.78 37.92 -33.15
C GLN A 38 -22.90 37.03 -31.91
N LYS A 39 -22.01 36.04 -31.77
CA LYS A 39 -21.86 35.29 -30.53
C LYS A 39 -21.19 36.22 -29.53
N ASP A 40 -21.97 36.74 -28.59
CA ASP A 40 -21.44 37.54 -27.48
C ASP A 40 -20.41 36.70 -26.69
N ASP A 41 -19.16 37.13 -26.70
CA ASP A 41 -18.06 36.50 -25.98
C ASP A 41 -17.99 37.05 -24.56
N TYR A 42 -18.73 36.39 -23.67
CA TYR A 42 -18.75 36.70 -22.23
C TYR A 42 -17.51 36.18 -21.49
N SER A 43 -16.49 35.61 -22.17
CA SER A 43 -15.31 35.04 -21.50
C SER A 43 -14.54 36.05 -20.64
N HIS A 44 -14.61 37.34 -20.98
CA HIS A 44 -14.00 38.44 -20.24
C HIS A 44 -14.64 38.71 -18.87
N LEU A 45 -15.88 38.26 -18.62
CA LEU A 45 -16.56 38.43 -17.32
C LEU A 45 -16.12 37.41 -16.27
N TYR A 46 -15.33 36.39 -16.63
CA TYR A 46 -14.88 35.35 -15.71
C TYR A 46 -13.38 35.45 -15.45
N MET A 47 -12.99 35.66 -14.20
CA MET A 47 -11.60 35.52 -13.77
C MET A 47 -11.20 34.04 -13.74
N LYS A 48 -10.03 33.71 -14.29
CA LYS A 48 -9.47 32.35 -14.23
C LYS A 48 -8.96 32.08 -12.82
N ALA A 49 -9.76 31.35 -12.03
CA ALA A 49 -9.38 30.93 -10.68
C ALA A 49 -8.12 30.05 -10.74
N HIS A 50 -7.01 30.53 -10.18
CA HIS A 50 -5.82 29.71 -9.98
C HIS A 50 -5.98 28.95 -8.67
N LEU A 51 -6.61 27.78 -8.75
CA LEU A 51 -6.67 26.87 -7.61
C LEU A 51 -5.24 26.47 -7.24
N PRO A 52 -4.83 26.58 -5.95
CA PRO A 52 -3.54 26.07 -5.53
C PRO A 52 -3.46 24.59 -5.88
N LYS A 53 -2.32 24.18 -6.44
CA LYS A 53 -2.08 22.79 -6.85
C LYS A 53 -2.13 21.91 -5.59
N THR A 54 -3.24 21.22 -5.37
CA THR A 54 -3.44 20.36 -4.20
C THR A 54 -2.41 19.22 -4.26
N ILE A 55 -1.63 19.04 -3.20
CA ILE A 55 -0.76 17.86 -3.06
C ILE A 55 -1.66 16.63 -3.00
N GLN A 56 -1.59 15.77 -4.02
CA GLN A 56 -2.35 14.54 -4.07
C GLN A 56 -1.64 13.48 -3.24
N TYR A 57 -2.21 13.13 -2.09
CA TYR A 57 -1.73 12.03 -1.27
C TYR A 57 -2.23 10.70 -1.83
N VAL A 58 -1.32 9.87 -2.30
CA VAL A 58 -1.64 8.56 -2.88
C VAL A 58 -1.14 7.47 -1.95
N PRO A 59 -2.02 6.74 -1.24
CA PRO A 59 -1.59 5.61 -0.43
C PRO A 59 -0.99 4.50 -1.30
N PRO A 60 -0.03 3.70 -0.78
CA PRO A 60 0.49 2.56 -1.53
C PRO A 60 -0.59 1.51 -1.83
N LEU A 61 -0.29 0.60 -2.76
CA LEU A 61 -1.17 -0.53 -3.09
C LEU A 61 -1.56 -1.30 -1.82
N ASN A 62 -2.82 -1.73 -1.68
CA ASN A 62 -3.29 -2.53 -0.54
C ASN A 62 -3.01 -1.89 0.84
N PHE A 63 -2.92 -0.56 0.92
CA PHE A 63 -2.76 0.15 2.18
C PHE A 63 -4.00 -0.01 3.08
N SER A 64 -3.79 -0.29 4.37
CA SER A 64 -4.85 -0.32 5.38
C SER A 64 -4.27 -0.18 6.78
N LEU A 65 -5.08 0.31 7.73
CA LEU A 65 -4.83 0.12 9.16
C LEU A 65 -5.01 -1.37 9.50
N VAL A 66 -4.11 -1.91 10.31
CA VAL A 66 -4.19 -3.27 10.88
C VAL A 66 -4.62 -3.16 12.34
N GLU A 67 -3.89 -2.36 13.10
CA GLU A 67 -4.16 -2.07 14.51
C GLU A 67 -3.73 -0.64 14.80
N ASP A 68 -4.11 -0.08 15.94
CA ASP A 68 -3.64 1.27 16.30
C ASP A 68 -2.11 1.34 16.27
N GLY A 69 -1.58 2.26 15.47
CA GLY A 69 -0.14 2.39 15.20
C GLY A 69 0.47 1.33 14.26
N ILE A 70 -0.29 0.39 13.68
CA ILE A 70 0.20 -0.61 12.71
C ILE A 70 -0.54 -0.49 11.39
N TYR A 71 0.21 -0.21 10.33
CA TYR A 71 -0.29 -0.11 8.95
C TYR A 71 0.28 -1.23 8.09
N ARG A 72 -0.50 -1.68 7.09
CA ARG A 72 -0.03 -2.62 6.06
C ARG A 72 -0.01 -1.98 4.69
N SER A 73 0.83 -2.47 3.77
CA SER A 73 0.73 -2.19 2.34
C SER A 73 1.48 -3.16 1.41
N GLY A 74 1.34 -2.95 0.11
CA GLY A 74 2.30 -3.35 -0.91
C GLY A 74 3.50 -2.41 -0.97
N PHE A 75 4.38 -2.60 -1.96
CA PHE A 75 5.67 -1.91 -2.01
C PHE A 75 5.46 -0.40 -2.27
N PRO A 76 5.93 0.49 -1.39
CA PRO A 76 5.85 1.92 -1.61
C PRO A 76 6.64 2.37 -2.85
N MET A 77 6.02 3.23 -3.64
CA MET A 77 6.66 3.91 -4.77
C MET A 77 6.80 5.41 -4.46
N PRO A 78 7.65 6.17 -5.18
CA PRO A 78 7.87 7.60 -4.89
C PRO A 78 6.60 8.46 -4.83
N ILE A 79 5.57 8.12 -5.60
CA ILE A 79 4.26 8.80 -5.54
C ILE A 79 3.56 8.65 -4.17
N ASN A 80 3.94 7.65 -3.38
CA ASN A 80 3.36 7.36 -2.08
C ASN A 80 4.10 8.01 -0.91
N TYR A 81 5.35 8.44 -1.08
CA TYR A 81 6.18 8.95 0.02
C TYR A 81 5.54 10.15 0.75
N PRO A 82 4.96 11.15 0.05
CA PRO A 82 4.27 12.24 0.75
C PRO A 82 3.11 11.77 1.64
N PHE A 83 2.44 10.68 1.26
CA PHE A 83 1.38 10.08 2.10
C PHE A 83 1.98 9.37 3.32
N LEU A 84 3.07 8.62 3.16
CA LEU A 84 3.73 7.92 4.26
C LEU A 84 4.37 8.88 5.27
N GLU A 85 4.91 10.01 4.81
CA GLU A 85 5.45 11.07 5.68
C GLU A 85 4.40 11.63 6.64
N ARG A 86 3.11 11.61 6.26
CA ARG A 86 2.00 12.03 7.13
C ARG A 86 1.66 11.04 8.24
N LEU A 87 2.11 9.78 8.11
CA LEU A 87 1.88 8.77 9.14
C LEU A 87 2.93 8.86 10.26
N GLU A 88 3.98 9.67 10.09
CA GLU A 88 5.06 9.86 11.07
C GLU A 88 5.62 8.52 11.56
N LEU A 89 5.85 7.62 10.60
CA LEU A 89 6.32 6.27 10.89
C LEU A 89 7.67 6.33 11.62
N LYS A 90 7.82 5.49 12.64
CA LYS A 90 9.10 5.23 13.30
C LYS A 90 9.79 4.00 12.72
N THR A 91 9.00 3.01 12.32
CA THR A 91 9.52 1.72 11.89
C THR A 91 8.87 1.26 10.58
N ILE A 92 9.67 0.71 9.68
CA ILE A 92 9.20 0.00 8.48
C ILE A 92 9.74 -1.43 8.51
N ILE A 93 8.85 -2.40 8.36
CA ILE A 93 9.20 -3.81 8.16
C ILE A 93 8.87 -4.18 6.71
N TYR A 94 9.90 -4.54 5.95
CA TYR A 94 9.75 -5.10 4.61
C TYR A 94 9.95 -6.61 4.62
N LEU A 95 8.88 -7.36 4.33
CA LEU A 95 8.90 -8.80 4.12
C LEU A 95 9.00 -9.14 2.64
N GLY A 96 10.21 -9.44 2.17
CA GLY A 96 10.39 -9.87 0.79
C GLY A 96 11.80 -10.13 0.30
N ASP A 97 11.87 -10.56 -0.95
CA ASP A 97 13.02 -11.12 -1.63
C ASP A 97 13.68 -10.19 -2.66
N LEU A 98 13.16 -8.97 -2.83
CA LEU A 98 13.87 -7.95 -3.63
C LEU A 98 15.26 -7.69 -3.02
N GLY A 99 16.28 -7.54 -3.88
CA GLY A 99 17.64 -7.17 -3.45
C GLY A 99 18.60 -8.33 -3.23
N GLN A 100 18.13 -9.58 -3.27
CA GLN A 100 18.98 -10.75 -3.12
C GLN A 100 19.35 -11.31 -4.50
N GLU A 101 20.66 -11.36 -4.80
CA GLU A 101 21.14 -12.14 -5.94
C GLU A 101 20.86 -13.62 -5.68
N LYS A 102 20.08 -14.26 -6.55
CA LYS A 102 19.91 -15.72 -6.52
C LYS A 102 21.27 -16.38 -6.80
N LYS A 103 22.03 -16.70 -5.77
CA LYS A 103 23.33 -17.40 -5.88
C LYS A 103 23.23 -18.77 -6.54
N GLU A 104 22.04 -19.33 -6.76
CA GLU A 104 21.86 -20.72 -7.21
C GLU A 104 21.68 -20.93 -8.74
N LYS A 105 22.05 -19.98 -9.60
CA LYS A 105 22.02 -20.21 -11.07
C LYS A 105 23.32 -19.97 -11.82
N LYS A 106 24.45 -19.71 -11.13
CA LYS A 106 25.76 -19.65 -11.80
C LYS A 106 26.42 -21.03 -11.91
N GLU A 107 26.29 -21.90 -10.91
CA GLU A 107 26.95 -23.22 -10.93
C GLU A 107 26.25 -24.31 -11.77
N LYS A 108 24.98 -24.13 -12.15
CA LYS A 108 24.29 -25.06 -13.08
C LYS A 108 24.24 -24.55 -14.53
N LYS A 109 24.65 -23.32 -14.81
CA LYS A 109 24.67 -22.77 -16.17
C LYS A 109 25.90 -23.23 -16.97
N ASP A 110 27.00 -23.55 -16.29
CA ASP A 110 28.23 -24.07 -16.92
C ASP A 110 28.15 -25.55 -17.37
N LYS A 111 27.01 -26.24 -17.15
CA LYS A 111 26.83 -27.65 -17.58
C LYS A 111 25.65 -27.91 -18.50
N LYS A 112 24.92 -26.89 -18.95
CA LYS A 112 23.84 -27.10 -19.93
C LYS A 112 23.77 -26.00 -21.00
N GLU A 113 24.92 -25.63 -21.55
CA GLU A 113 24.96 -25.07 -22.89
C GLU A 113 24.86 -26.20 -23.91
N LYS A 114 23.66 -26.42 -24.43
CA LYS A 114 23.43 -26.67 -25.85
C LYS A 114 21.94 -26.47 -26.15
N GLU A 115 21.71 -25.38 -26.90
CA GLU A 115 20.56 -25.12 -27.77
C GLU A 115 19.17 -24.96 -27.11
N LYS A 116 18.75 -23.71 -26.87
CA LYS A 116 17.69 -23.00 -27.62
C LYS A 116 17.25 -21.69 -26.93
N ASP A 117 16.93 -20.71 -27.78
CA ASP A 117 16.24 -19.42 -27.56
C ASP A 117 17.00 -18.26 -26.87
N LYS A 118 17.68 -17.44 -27.70
CA LYS A 118 18.37 -16.19 -27.34
C LYS A 118 17.46 -14.98 -27.05
N ASP A 119 16.15 -15.12 -27.21
CA ASP A 119 15.21 -13.99 -27.07
C ASP A 119 14.55 -13.89 -25.68
N LYS A 120 14.46 -14.99 -24.90
CA LYS A 120 13.88 -14.97 -23.54
C LYS A 120 14.86 -14.56 -22.43
N GLU A 121 16.15 -14.47 -22.75
CA GLU A 121 17.20 -14.19 -21.77
C GLU A 121 17.46 -12.68 -21.59
N LYS A 122 17.26 -11.88 -22.64
CA LYS A 122 17.42 -10.42 -22.60
C LYS A 122 16.36 -9.70 -21.77
N ASP A 123 15.12 -10.19 -21.75
CA ASP A 123 14.05 -9.58 -20.94
C ASP A 123 14.23 -9.83 -19.44
N LYS A 124 14.65 -11.03 -19.05
CA LYS A 124 14.84 -11.39 -17.63
C LYS A 124 15.97 -10.64 -16.93
N ASP A 125 16.98 -10.18 -17.65
CA ASP A 125 18.08 -9.40 -17.05
C ASP A 125 17.74 -7.90 -16.97
N LYS A 126 16.91 -7.37 -17.88
CA LYS A 126 16.37 -6.01 -17.75
C LYS A 126 15.48 -5.86 -16.52
N ASP A 127 14.54 -6.78 -16.32
CA ASP A 127 13.57 -6.73 -15.21
C ASP A 127 14.25 -6.80 -13.82
N LYS A 128 15.32 -7.60 -13.70
CA LYS A 128 16.10 -7.68 -12.45
C LYS A 128 16.83 -6.38 -12.15
N ASN A 129 17.42 -5.75 -13.16
CA ASN A 129 18.13 -4.49 -12.98
C ASN A 129 17.16 -3.40 -12.50
N THR A 130 15.96 -3.33 -13.10
CA THR A 130 14.90 -2.41 -12.66
C THR A 130 14.43 -2.70 -11.24
N THR A 131 14.31 -3.96 -10.85
CA THR A 131 13.87 -4.34 -9.49
C THR A 131 14.90 -3.97 -8.42
N LEU A 132 16.19 -4.11 -8.72
CA LEU A 132 17.29 -3.70 -7.83
C LEU A 132 17.36 -2.18 -7.69
N GLU A 133 17.18 -1.45 -8.80
CA GLU A 133 17.12 0.00 -8.81
C GLU A 133 15.94 0.53 -7.98
N VAL A 134 14.76 -0.09 -8.10
CA VAL A 134 13.59 0.26 -7.28
C VAL A 134 13.89 0.10 -5.79
N LEU A 135 14.54 -1.00 -5.38
CA LEU A 135 14.90 -1.19 -3.97
C LEU A 135 15.97 -0.20 -3.51
N ALA A 136 16.96 0.10 -4.35
CA ALA A 136 18.01 1.07 -4.04
C ALA A 136 17.42 2.48 -3.82
N ASN A 137 16.53 2.91 -4.73
CA ASN A 137 15.83 4.19 -4.60
C ASN A 137 14.93 4.23 -3.36
N TYR A 138 14.31 3.10 -3.01
CA TYR A 138 13.52 3.00 -1.78
C TYR A 138 14.39 3.14 -0.53
N LYS A 139 15.53 2.45 -0.48
CA LYS A 139 16.50 2.59 0.62
C LYS A 139 17.03 4.01 0.74
N GLN A 140 17.36 4.65 -0.38
CA GLN A 140 17.82 6.04 -0.39
C GLN A 140 16.77 7.00 0.20
N TRP A 141 15.48 6.77 -0.07
CA TRP A 141 14.42 7.56 0.55
C TRP A 141 14.34 7.29 2.06
N ILE A 142 14.39 6.03 2.48
CA ILE A 142 14.40 5.67 3.92
C ILE A 142 15.58 6.33 4.63
N ASP A 143 16.78 6.29 4.03
CA ASP A 143 18.01 6.90 4.59
C ASP A 143 17.90 8.43 4.74
N SER A 144 16.95 9.06 4.04
CA SER A 144 16.64 10.49 4.19
C SER A 144 15.65 10.80 5.33
N THR A 145 15.16 9.78 6.03
CA THR A 145 14.19 9.86 7.13
C THR A 145 14.78 9.26 8.41
N ASP A 146 14.14 9.53 9.56
CA ASP A 146 14.51 8.93 10.85
C ASP A 146 13.86 7.54 11.07
N ILE A 147 13.41 6.88 10.01
CA ILE A 147 12.70 5.60 10.07
C ILE A 147 13.69 4.45 10.27
N THR A 148 13.44 3.63 11.29
CA THR A 148 14.14 2.35 11.47
C THR A 148 13.61 1.31 10.48
N PHE A 149 14.48 0.83 9.60
CA PHE A 149 14.09 -0.11 8.54
C PHE A 149 14.59 -1.53 8.77
N HIS A 150 13.66 -2.49 8.74
CA HIS A 150 13.93 -3.92 8.85
C HIS A 150 13.60 -4.61 7.52
N HIS A 151 14.63 -5.04 6.79
CA HIS A 151 14.47 -5.90 5.62
C HIS A 151 14.55 -7.36 6.05
N LEU A 152 13.41 -8.02 6.12
CA LEU A 152 13.25 -9.41 6.51
C LEU A 152 12.98 -10.25 5.26
N MET A 153 13.82 -11.23 5.01
CA MET A 153 13.72 -12.06 3.81
C MET A 153 12.50 -13.00 3.94
N MET A 154 11.73 -13.13 2.86
CA MET A 154 10.65 -14.10 2.80
C MET A 154 10.33 -14.33 1.33
N GLU A 155 10.48 -15.56 0.86
CA GLU A 155 10.14 -15.91 -0.52
C GLU A 155 8.62 -15.96 -0.72
N SER A 156 8.17 -16.02 -1.97
CA SER A 156 6.76 -16.28 -2.24
C SER A 156 6.44 -17.75 -1.96
N SER A 157 5.32 -18.01 -1.30
CA SER A 157 4.72 -19.35 -1.20
C SER A 157 4.31 -19.81 -2.61
N GLN A 158 5.19 -20.46 -3.36
CA GLN A 158 4.85 -21.17 -4.60
C GLN A 158 5.34 -22.61 -4.50
N GLU A 159 4.45 -23.57 -4.76
CA GLU A 159 4.82 -24.98 -4.95
C GLU A 159 5.64 -25.15 -6.24
N PRO A 160 6.63 -26.05 -6.32
CA PRO A 160 6.73 -27.32 -5.60
C PRO A 160 8.07 -27.50 -4.86
N PHE A 161 8.03 -28.24 -3.75
CA PHE A 161 9.15 -28.50 -2.82
C PHE A 161 9.47 -27.31 -1.90
N LEU A 162 8.74 -27.25 -0.78
CA LEU A 162 9.10 -26.51 0.42
C LEU A 162 10.52 -26.91 0.85
N ASN A 163 11.52 -26.16 0.39
CA ASN A 163 12.87 -26.29 0.92
C ASN A 163 12.79 -25.96 2.43
N GLN A 164 13.20 -26.91 3.26
CA GLN A 164 13.17 -26.77 4.72
C GLN A 164 13.93 -25.52 5.19
N ASP A 165 15.00 -25.14 4.49
CA ASP A 165 15.76 -23.92 4.75
C ASP A 165 14.92 -22.66 4.51
N ARG A 166 14.07 -22.66 3.47
CA ARG A 166 13.19 -21.52 3.15
C ARG A 166 12.08 -21.36 4.17
N ILE A 167 11.49 -22.47 4.63
CA ILE A 167 10.49 -22.43 5.71
C ILE A 167 11.14 -21.86 6.97
N LYS A 168 12.29 -22.40 7.36
CA LYS A 168 13.01 -21.96 8.56
C LYS A 168 13.36 -20.48 8.49
N GLN A 169 13.88 -20.03 7.36
CA GLN A 169 14.19 -18.63 7.11
C GLN A 169 12.94 -17.73 7.23
N ALA A 170 11.81 -18.16 6.67
CA ALA A 170 10.55 -17.44 6.78
C ALA A 170 10.06 -17.38 8.23
N GLN A 171 10.17 -18.49 8.98
CA GLN A 171 9.84 -18.55 10.39
C GLN A 171 10.70 -17.57 11.22
N GLU A 172 12.02 -17.55 11.03
CA GLU A 172 12.93 -16.62 11.70
C GLU A 172 12.55 -15.15 11.43
N SER A 173 12.20 -14.85 10.18
CA SER A 173 11.78 -13.52 9.75
C SER A 173 10.44 -13.11 10.35
N LEU A 174 9.45 -14.03 10.35
CA LEU A 174 8.15 -13.78 10.96
C LEU A 174 8.24 -13.65 12.48
N THR A 175 9.07 -14.45 13.14
CA THR A 175 9.35 -14.32 14.58
C THR A 175 9.95 -12.94 14.88
N THR A 176 10.92 -12.49 14.09
CA THR A 176 11.52 -11.16 14.25
C THR A 176 10.48 -10.06 14.05
N ALA A 177 9.63 -10.17 13.02
CA ALA A 177 8.57 -9.20 12.77
C ALA A 177 7.54 -9.13 13.91
N LEU A 178 7.10 -10.28 14.41
CA LEU A 178 6.19 -10.37 15.57
C LEU A 178 6.85 -9.81 16.84
N GLN A 179 8.14 -10.04 17.04
CA GLN A 179 8.89 -9.50 18.17
C GLN A 179 8.98 -7.97 18.12
N LEU A 180 9.13 -7.38 16.93
CA LEU A 180 9.08 -5.92 16.74
C LEU A 180 7.67 -5.36 17.01
N MET A 181 6.62 -6.10 16.67
CA MET A 181 5.22 -5.75 16.98
C MET A 181 4.90 -5.77 18.47
N LEU A 182 5.74 -6.37 19.31
CA LEU A 182 5.55 -6.47 20.76
C LEU A 182 6.18 -5.32 21.55
N ASP A 183 6.82 -4.35 20.88
CA ASP A 183 7.41 -3.17 21.52
C ASP A 183 6.78 -1.88 20.98
N ARG A 184 6.07 -1.17 21.87
CA ARG A 184 5.36 0.06 21.52
C ARG A 184 6.25 1.20 21.05
N ASN A 185 7.55 1.16 21.31
CA ASN A 185 8.49 2.17 20.85
C ASN A 185 8.64 2.15 19.33
N ASN A 186 8.30 1.03 18.67
CA ASN A 186 8.33 0.88 17.23
C ASN A 186 7.14 1.54 16.51
N PHE A 187 6.10 2.00 17.23
CA PHE A 187 4.93 2.61 16.61
C PHE A 187 5.06 4.13 16.44
N PRO A 188 4.51 4.70 15.35
CA PRO A 188 3.74 4.04 14.28
C PRO A 188 4.62 3.24 13.30
N MET A 189 4.12 2.10 12.83
CA MET A 189 4.87 1.15 12.02
C MET A 189 4.13 0.78 10.73
N LEU A 190 4.86 0.67 9.62
CA LEU A 190 4.36 0.10 8.37
C LEU A 190 4.97 -1.28 8.12
N ILE A 191 4.13 -2.28 7.90
CA ILE A 191 4.53 -3.60 7.40
C ILE A 191 4.17 -3.72 5.91
N HIS A 192 5.12 -4.07 5.07
CA HIS A 192 4.84 -4.21 3.64
C HIS A 192 5.62 -5.35 2.97
N SER A 193 5.09 -5.77 1.83
CA SER A 193 5.76 -6.71 0.91
C SER A 193 5.59 -6.18 -0.52
N ASN A 194 5.83 -7.00 -1.54
CA ASN A 194 5.70 -6.58 -2.94
C ASN A 194 4.27 -6.09 -3.24
N LYS A 195 3.26 -6.91 -2.92
CA LYS A 195 1.84 -6.60 -3.19
C LYS A 195 1.00 -6.38 -1.92
N GLY A 196 1.56 -6.62 -0.73
CA GLY A 196 0.79 -6.52 0.52
C GLY A 196 -0.33 -7.56 0.61
N LYS A 197 -0.11 -8.74 0.01
CA LYS A 197 -1.04 -9.88 -0.03
C LYS A 197 -0.51 -10.98 0.90
N HIS A 198 -0.21 -12.16 0.36
CA HIS A 198 0.26 -13.38 1.05
C HIS A 198 1.20 -13.15 2.24
N ARG A 199 2.43 -12.64 2.04
CA ARG A 199 3.43 -12.46 3.12
C ARG A 199 2.92 -11.62 4.29
N ILE A 200 2.28 -10.50 3.99
CA ILE A 200 1.70 -9.61 5.01
C ILE A 200 0.42 -10.18 5.59
N GLY A 201 -0.37 -10.90 4.78
CA GLY A 201 -1.54 -11.64 5.26
C GLY A 201 -1.16 -12.71 6.28
N VAL A 202 -0.07 -13.45 6.06
CA VAL A 202 0.46 -14.43 7.01
C VAL A 202 0.91 -13.73 8.30
N LEU A 203 1.74 -12.67 8.21
CA LEU A 203 2.18 -11.93 9.39
C LEU A 203 1.02 -11.37 10.21
N VAL A 204 0.04 -10.73 9.54
CA VAL A 204 -1.15 -10.19 10.22
C VAL A 204 -1.99 -11.33 10.81
N GLY A 205 -2.20 -12.43 10.09
CA GLY A 205 -2.96 -13.57 10.60
C GLY A 205 -2.32 -14.19 11.85
N LEU A 206 -0.99 -14.26 11.90
CA LEU A 206 -0.24 -14.69 13.07
C LEU A 206 -0.37 -13.69 14.23
N MET A 207 -0.31 -12.39 13.95
CA MET A 207 -0.56 -11.34 14.95
C MET A 207 -1.96 -11.49 15.55
N ARG A 208 -2.99 -11.67 14.72
CA ARG A 208 -4.38 -11.91 15.16
C ARG A 208 -4.51 -13.18 16.00
N LYS A 209 -3.90 -14.28 15.56
CA LYS A 209 -3.92 -15.58 16.25
C LYS A 209 -3.23 -15.49 17.62
N ILE A 210 -1.97 -15.09 17.62
CA ILE A 210 -1.05 -15.27 18.75
C ILE A 210 -1.18 -14.11 19.73
N LEU A 211 -1.22 -12.87 19.22
CA LEU A 211 -1.19 -11.68 20.08
C LEU A 211 -2.60 -11.25 20.51
N GLN A 212 -3.62 -11.50 19.70
CA GLN A 212 -4.98 -11.02 19.95
C GLN A 212 -6.00 -12.12 20.25
N GLY A 213 -5.65 -13.40 20.02
CA GLY A 213 -6.52 -14.54 20.28
C GLY A 213 -7.79 -14.56 19.41
N TRP A 214 -7.72 -14.11 18.16
CA TRP A 214 -8.84 -14.20 17.22
C TRP A 214 -9.14 -15.66 16.84
N CYS A 215 -10.40 -15.94 16.50
CA CYS A 215 -10.79 -17.25 15.97
C CYS A 215 -10.31 -17.43 14.52
N MET A 216 -10.00 -18.67 14.11
CA MET A 216 -9.45 -18.96 12.77
C MET A 216 -10.35 -18.45 11.64
N SER A 217 -11.67 -18.57 11.76
CA SER A 217 -12.59 -18.07 10.74
C SER A 217 -12.44 -16.57 10.50
N GLY A 218 -12.36 -15.75 11.56
CA GLY A 218 -12.17 -14.30 11.42
C GLY A 218 -10.80 -13.94 10.84
N ILE A 219 -9.76 -14.71 11.19
CA ILE A 219 -8.42 -14.55 10.63
C ILE A 219 -8.41 -14.84 9.13
N PHE A 220 -9.05 -15.93 8.71
CA PHE A 220 -9.10 -16.35 7.32
C PHE A 220 -9.93 -15.38 6.47
N GLU A 221 -11.04 -14.84 7.00
CA GLU A 221 -11.82 -13.80 6.34
C GLU A 221 -11.01 -12.51 6.12
N GLU A 222 -10.26 -12.04 7.13
CA GLU A 222 -9.37 -10.87 6.98
C GLU A 222 -8.27 -11.16 5.94
N TYR A 223 -7.65 -12.34 6.01
CA TYR A 223 -6.62 -12.76 5.04
C TYR A 223 -7.16 -12.72 3.61
N GLU A 224 -8.30 -13.36 3.35
CA GLU A 224 -8.89 -13.50 2.01
C GLU A 224 -9.24 -12.14 1.40
N LYS A 225 -9.77 -11.22 2.22
CA LYS A 225 -10.11 -9.84 1.83
C LYS A 225 -8.90 -9.13 1.21
N PHE A 226 -7.71 -9.29 1.77
CA PHE A 226 -6.50 -8.63 1.28
C PHE A 226 -5.72 -9.43 0.24
N ALA A 227 -5.73 -10.76 0.32
CA ALA A 227 -5.06 -11.63 -0.66
C ALA A 227 -5.74 -11.56 -2.04
N MET A 228 -7.06 -11.30 -2.07
CA MET A 228 -7.91 -11.41 -3.28
C MET A 228 -7.82 -12.82 -3.88
N GLY A 229 -7.85 -13.84 -3.02
CA GLY A 229 -7.72 -15.25 -3.38
C GLY A 229 -7.36 -16.09 -2.16
N LYS A 230 -7.68 -17.39 -2.21
CA LYS A 230 -7.31 -18.35 -1.17
C LYS A 230 -5.95 -18.95 -1.46
N SER A 231 -5.14 -19.13 -0.42
CA SER A 231 -3.85 -19.80 -0.46
C SER A 231 -3.82 -20.81 0.67
N GLU A 232 -4.09 -22.07 0.38
CA GLU A 232 -4.21 -23.13 1.40
C GLU A 232 -2.94 -23.24 2.24
N ILE A 233 -1.76 -23.09 1.61
CA ILE A 233 -0.46 -23.12 2.27
C ILE A 233 -0.32 -22.00 3.30
N ASP A 234 -0.78 -20.78 2.98
CA ASP A 234 -0.67 -19.66 3.91
C ASP A 234 -1.64 -19.84 5.08
N LEU A 235 -2.85 -20.35 4.83
CA LEU A 235 -3.84 -20.62 5.87
C LEU A 235 -3.38 -21.76 6.79
N GLU A 236 -2.87 -22.85 6.22
CA GLU A 236 -2.28 -23.97 6.96
C GLU A 236 -1.08 -23.51 7.78
N PHE A 237 -0.22 -22.64 7.23
CA PHE A 237 0.90 -22.07 7.99
C PHE A 237 0.43 -21.23 9.18
N ILE A 238 -0.58 -20.37 8.98
CA ILE A 238 -1.18 -19.59 10.07
C ILE A 238 -1.76 -20.54 11.14
N GLU A 239 -2.41 -21.62 10.75
CA GLU A 239 -3.05 -22.58 11.65
C GLU A 239 -2.01 -23.40 12.46
N LEU A 240 -0.99 -23.93 11.81
CA LEU A 240 -0.07 -24.90 12.41
C LEU A 240 1.14 -24.27 13.10
N TRP A 241 1.65 -23.15 12.60
CA TRP A 241 2.88 -22.56 13.15
C TRP A 241 2.62 -21.68 14.38
N GLN A 242 3.54 -21.76 15.34
CA GLN A 242 3.58 -20.90 16.51
C GLN A 242 5.05 -20.69 16.95
N PRO A 243 5.55 -19.44 16.99
CA PRO A 243 6.85 -19.12 17.56
C PRO A 243 6.79 -18.95 19.09
N GLU A 244 7.94 -19.09 19.73
CA GLU A 244 8.18 -18.57 21.07
C GLU A 244 8.53 -17.07 20.95
N LEU A 245 7.80 -16.23 21.69
CA LEU A 245 7.97 -14.77 21.70
C LEU A 245 8.23 -14.30 23.13
N TRP A 246 8.98 -13.21 23.26
CA TRP A 246 9.32 -12.62 24.56
C TRP A 246 8.66 -11.25 24.65
N VAL A 247 7.95 -10.98 25.74
CA VAL A 247 7.25 -9.70 25.92
C VAL A 247 7.82 -9.00 27.14
N ASP A 248 8.21 -7.74 26.96
CA ASP A 248 8.53 -6.84 28.06
C ASP A 248 7.27 -6.05 28.44
N ASP A 249 6.76 -6.28 29.64
CA ASP A 249 5.54 -5.64 30.15
C ASP A 249 5.62 -4.11 30.18
N GLN A 250 6.83 -3.52 30.24
CA GLN A 250 7.01 -2.07 30.21
C GLN A 250 6.61 -1.46 28.85
N TRP A 251 6.85 -2.19 27.76
CA TRP A 251 6.69 -1.71 26.39
C TRP A 251 5.60 -2.47 25.62
N ARG A 252 4.92 -3.41 26.28
CA ARG A 252 3.84 -4.20 25.73
C ARG A 252 2.70 -3.31 25.19
N PRO A 253 2.25 -3.51 23.94
CA PRO A 253 1.10 -2.82 23.38
C PRO A 253 -0.23 -3.34 23.94
N ASP A 254 -1.25 -2.48 23.98
CA ASP A 254 -2.56 -2.79 24.60
C ASP A 254 -3.34 -3.91 23.88
N PHE A 255 -3.08 -4.12 22.60
CA PHE A 255 -3.74 -5.17 21.83
C PHE A 255 -3.21 -6.58 22.15
N VAL A 256 -2.09 -6.70 22.86
CA VAL A 256 -1.49 -7.99 23.23
C VAL A 256 -2.23 -8.57 24.43
N ARG A 257 -2.92 -9.69 24.20
CA ARG A 257 -3.59 -10.46 25.25
C ARG A 257 -2.60 -11.45 25.85
N CYS A 258 -2.12 -11.14 27.05
CA CYS A 258 -1.38 -12.04 27.93
C CYS A 258 -2.32 -12.94 28.73
#